data_AF-A0A6C0CF65-F1
#
_entry.id   AF-A0A6C0CF65-F1
#
_cell.length_a   1.000
_cell.length_b   1.000
_cell.length_c   1.000
_cell.angle_alpha   90.00
_cell.angle_beta   90.00
_cell.angle_gamma   90.00
#
_symmetry.space_group_name_H-M   'P 1'
#
loop_
_entity.id
_entity.type
_entity.pdbx_description
1 polymer ?
#
loop_
_entity_poly.entity_id
_entity_poly.type
_entity_poly.pdbx_seq_one_letter_code
_entity_poly.pdbx_strand_id
1 'polypeptide(L)'
;MILKYYSNWIIPLSVIWILLHRVKSPLIKYFNPYYSLIVICVGYVLFSLYLLFYKVYEFNISFILLFIIHYLPLHYMLSINERSYALETLIISYFIYTLYLSYKGKDVYSVYAIDEHPKDIKELINSIV
;
A
#
# COMPACT_ATOMS: atom_id res chain seq x y z
N MET A 1 11.35 -9.01 -1.50
CA MET A 1 10.45 -8.39 -2.49
C MET A 1 9.23 -7.67 -1.90
N ILE A 2 8.78 -8.00 -0.68
CA ILE A 2 7.66 -7.29 -0.02
C ILE A 2 7.79 -5.77 -0.09
N LEU A 3 8.95 -5.20 0.22
CA LEU A 3 9.14 -3.74 0.22
C LEU A 3 9.20 -3.10 -1.18
N LYS A 4 9.08 -3.87 -2.27
CA LYS A 4 9.17 -3.33 -3.63
C LYS A 4 8.00 -2.39 -3.94
N TYR A 5 6.81 -2.68 -3.44
CA TYR A 5 5.60 -1.91 -3.71
C TYR A 5 5.27 -0.99 -2.54
N TYR A 6 4.89 0.26 -2.83
CA TYR A 6 4.47 1.23 -1.81
C TYR A 6 3.31 0.70 -0.96
N SER A 7 2.39 -0.02 -1.58
CA SER A 7 1.27 -0.69 -0.92
C SER A 7 1.70 -1.54 0.27
N ASN A 8 2.81 -2.26 0.12
CA ASN A 8 3.33 -3.15 1.14
C ASN A 8 4.04 -2.42 2.28
N TRP A 9 4.46 -1.16 2.10
CA TRP A 9 4.97 -0.32 3.20
C TRP A 9 3.84 0.22 4.06
N ILE A 10 2.71 0.55 3.44
CA ILE A 10 1.57 1.13 4.16
C ILE A 10 0.80 0.10 4.98
N ILE A 11 0.81 -1.18 4.60
CA ILE A 11 0.16 -2.24 5.39
C ILE A 11 0.77 -2.33 6.82
N PRO A 12 2.09 -2.53 7.01
CA PRO A 12 2.73 -2.50 8.33
C PRO A 12 2.48 -1.19 9.08
N LEU A 13 2.56 -0.06 8.38
CA LEU A 13 2.26 1.25 8.96
C LEU A 13 0.83 1.31 9.51
N SER A 14 -0.14 0.76 8.78
CA SER A 14 -1.53 0.68 9.21
C SER A 14 -1.71 -0.24 10.42
N VAL A 15 -1.01 -1.38 10.45
CA VAL A 15 -1.01 -2.28 11.61
C VAL A 15 -0.44 -1.60 12.84
N ILE A 16 0.70 -0.91 12.72
CA ILE A 16 1.31 -0.14 13.82
C ILE A 16 0.32 0.92 14.32
N TRP A 17 -0.34 1.64 13.41
CA TRP A 17 -1.32 2.65 13.78
C TRP A 17 -2.48 2.07 14.59
N ILE A 18 -3.08 0.97 14.10
CA ILE A 18 -4.19 0.29 14.77
C ILE A 18 -3.78 -0.18 16.17
N LEU A 19 -2.57 -0.71 16.32
CA LEU A 19 -2.04 -1.13 17.62
C LEU A 19 -1.86 0.05 18.57
N LEU A 20 -1.26 1.15 18.10
CA LEU A 20 -1.10 2.39 18.88
C LEU A 20 -2.45 2.96 19.31
N HIS A 21 -3.46 2.91 18.43
CA HIS A 21 -4.82 3.34 18.71
C HIS A 21 -5.45 2.50 19.82
N ARG A 22 -5.33 1.17 19.70
CA ARG A 22 -5.90 0.22 20.67
C ARG A 22 -5.30 0.38 22.07
N VAL A 23 -4.01 0.66 22.18
CA VAL A 23 -3.33 0.88 23.48
C VAL A 23 -3.41 2.34 23.95
N LYS A 24 -4.08 3.21 23.20
CA LYS A 24 -4.18 4.67 23.47
C LYS A 24 -2.82 5.34 23.66
N SER A 25 -1.83 4.92 22.87
CA SER A 25 -0.47 5.48 22.95
C SER A 25 -0.47 6.96 22.53
N PRO A 26 0.24 7.86 23.24
CA PRO A 26 0.37 9.26 22.84
C PRO A 26 1.05 9.43 21.47
N LEU A 27 1.81 8.42 21.02
CA LEU A 27 2.48 8.42 19.72
C LEU A 27 1.51 8.45 18.54
N ILE A 28 0.25 8.03 18.72
CA ILE A 28 -0.75 8.04 17.65
C ILE A 28 -0.97 9.43 17.06
N LYS A 29 -0.76 10.48 17.86
CA LYS A 29 -0.96 11.86 17.43
C LYS A 29 0.02 12.28 16.34
N TYR A 30 1.13 11.59 16.14
CA TYR A 30 2.18 11.99 15.20
C TYR A 30 2.19 11.16 13.92
N PHE A 31 1.26 10.20 13.81
CA PHE A 31 1.31 9.20 12.76
C PHE A 31 -0.11 8.78 12.41
N ASN A 32 -0.49 8.89 11.14
CA ASN A 32 -1.84 8.58 10.67
C ASN A 32 -1.81 8.13 9.19
N PRO A 33 -1.94 6.83 8.88
CA PRO A 33 -1.83 6.33 7.52
C PRO A 33 -3.09 6.54 6.66
N TYR A 34 -4.07 7.34 7.10
CA TYR A 34 -5.38 7.47 6.44
C TYR A 34 -5.29 7.85 4.96
N TYR A 35 -4.56 8.93 4.61
CA TYR A 35 -4.44 9.33 3.22
C TYR A 35 -3.56 8.37 2.41
N SER A 36 -2.56 7.73 3.04
CA SER A 36 -1.78 6.67 2.39
C SER A 36 -2.65 5.49 1.99
N LEU A 37 -3.59 5.09 2.85
CA LEU A 37 -4.56 4.04 2.56
C LEU A 37 -5.51 4.42 1.42
N ILE A 38 -6.00 5.66 1.40
CA ILE A 38 -6.81 6.15 0.26
C ILE A 38 -6.01 6.08 -1.04
N VAL A 39 -4.79 6.61 -1.04
CA VAL A 39 -3.89 6.61 -2.21
C VAL A 39 -3.65 5.19 -2.70
N ILE A 40 -3.50 4.20 -1.81
CA ILE A 40 -3.32 2.82 -2.23
C ILE A 40 -4.60 2.18 -2.72
N CYS A 41 -5.74 2.40 -2.07
CA CYS A 41 -7.01 1.86 -2.58
C CYS A 41 -7.31 2.39 -3.99
N VAL A 42 -7.19 3.71 -4.19
CA VAL A 42 -7.39 4.33 -5.50
C VAL A 42 -6.30 3.88 -6.49
N GLY A 43 -5.03 3.91 -6.07
CA GLY A 43 -3.90 3.50 -6.87
C GLY A 43 -3.96 2.04 -7.29
N TYR A 44 -4.46 1.15 -6.42
CA TYR A 44 -4.64 -0.27 -6.73
C TYR A 44 -5.71 -0.48 -7.80
N VAL A 45 -6.83 0.26 -7.73
CA VAL A 45 -7.87 0.21 -8.77
C VAL A 45 -7.29 0.71 -10.09
N LEU A 46 -6.64 1.88 -10.11
CA LEU A 46 -6.02 2.43 -11.31
C LEU A 46 -4.97 1.48 -11.90
N PHE A 47 -4.13 0.90 -11.05
CA PHE A 47 -3.10 -0.06 -11.44
C PHE A 47 -3.69 -1.35 -12.01
N SER A 48 -4.77 -1.87 -11.41
CA SER A 48 -5.49 -3.03 -11.93
C SER A 48 -6.11 -2.75 -13.30
N LEU A 49 -6.70 -1.57 -13.49
CA LEU A 49 -7.22 -1.14 -14.79
C LEU A 49 -6.10 -1.01 -15.82
N TYR A 50 -4.95 -0.43 -15.44
CA TYR A 50 -3.78 -0.35 -16.29
C TYR A 50 -3.31 -1.74 -16.75
N LEU A 51 -3.18 -2.69 -15.82
CA LEU A 51 -2.77 -4.05 -16.13
C LEU A 51 -3.76 -4.78 -17.04
N LEU A 52 -5.07 -4.66 -16.78
CA LEU A 52 -6.11 -5.26 -17.63
C LEU A 52 -6.08 -4.70 -19.06
N PHE A 53 -6.14 -3.38 -19.19
CA PHE A 53 -6.39 -2.75 -20.49
C PHE A 53 -5.13 -2.54 -21.33
N TYR A 54 -3.98 -2.28 -20.69
CA TYR A 54 -2.75 -1.93 -21.41
C TYR A 54 -1.72 -3.04 -21.42
N LYS A 55 -1.64 -3.87 -20.36
CA LYS A 55 -0.70 -4.99 -20.30
C LYS A 55 -1.34 -6.34 -20.61
N VAL A 56 -2.66 -6.37 -20.85
CA VAL A 56 -3.43 -7.58 -21.18
C VAL A 56 -3.18 -8.69 -20.15
N TYR A 57 -3.08 -8.30 -18.87
CA TYR A 57 -2.90 -9.25 -17.76
C TYR A 57 -4.21 -10.01 -17.52
N GLU A 58 -4.11 -11.33 -17.45
CA GLU A 58 -5.23 -12.18 -17.02
C GLU A 58 -5.20 -12.29 -15.49
N PHE A 59 -6.16 -11.66 -14.83
CA PHE A 59 -6.29 -11.73 -13.38
C PHE A 59 -7.13 -12.92 -12.94
N ASN A 60 -6.65 -13.64 -11.94
CA ASN A 60 -7.49 -14.55 -11.16
C ASN A 60 -8.32 -13.76 -10.14
N ILE A 61 -9.47 -14.28 -9.71
CA ILE A 61 -10.36 -13.65 -8.72
C ILE A 61 -9.63 -13.36 -7.39
N SER A 62 -8.60 -14.15 -7.08
CA SER A 62 -7.68 -13.93 -5.96
C SER A 62 -6.99 -12.57 -5.99
N PHE A 63 -6.79 -11.98 -7.17
CA PHE A 63 -6.22 -10.63 -7.31
C PHE A 63 -7.21 -9.53 -6.88
N ILE A 64 -8.51 -9.77 -7.04
CA ILE A 64 -9.55 -8.86 -6.52
C ILE A 64 -9.58 -8.93 -4.98
N LEU A 65 -9.34 -10.10 -4.39
CA LEU A 65 -9.30 -10.27 -2.93
C LEU A 65 -8.15 -9.48 -2.28
N LEU A 66 -7.06 -9.21 -2.99
CA LEU A 66 -5.98 -8.35 -2.50
C LEU A 66 -6.44 -6.90 -2.27
N PHE A 67 -7.49 -6.43 -2.96
CA PHE A 67 -8.09 -5.13 -2.66
C PHE A 67 -8.66 -5.06 -1.24
N ILE A 68 -9.23 -6.18 -0.75
CA ILE A 68 -9.84 -6.26 0.58
C ILE A 68 -8.79 -5.98 1.67
N ILE A 69 -7.55 -6.45 1.47
CA ILE A 69 -6.44 -6.24 2.44
C ILE A 69 -6.12 -4.76 2.60
N HIS A 70 -6.22 -3.98 1.52
CA HIS A 70 -6.00 -2.54 1.56
C HIS A 70 -7.23 -1.78 2.08
N TYR A 71 -8.43 -2.26 1.76
CA TYR A 71 -9.68 -1.62 2.14
C TYR A 71 -10.01 -1.78 3.63
N LEU A 72 -9.71 -2.94 4.23
CA LEU A 72 -10.03 -3.22 5.63
C LEU A 72 -9.44 -2.21 6.65
N PRO A 73 -8.14 -1.86 6.60
CA PRO A 73 -7.60 -0.83 7.47
C PRO A 73 -8.20 0.55 7.18
N LEU A 74 -8.49 0.89 5.91
CA LEU A 74 -9.14 2.15 5.56
C LEU A 74 -10.55 2.24 6.18
N HIS A 75 -11.34 1.16 6.06
CA HIS A 75 -12.67 1.08 6.63
C HIS A 75 -12.66 1.26 8.15
N TYR A 76 -11.71 0.63 8.84
CA TYR A 76 -11.52 0.83 10.28
C TYR A 76 -11.20 2.29 10.62
N MET A 77 -10.34 2.96 9.85
CA MET A 77 -10.01 4.37 10.08
C MET A 77 -11.14 5.35 9.73
N LEU A 78 -12.08 4.95 8.86
CA LEU A 78 -13.27 5.75 8.56
C LEU A 78 -14.19 5.90 9.79
N SER A 79 -14.27 4.89 10.66
CA SER A 79 -15.13 4.93 11.85
C SER A 79 -14.59 5.78 13.01
N ILE A 80 -13.29 6.10 13.00
CA ILE A 80 -12.60 6.80 14.10
C ILE A 80 -12.59 8.33 13.92
N ASN A 81 -12.90 8.83 12.71
CA ASN A 81 -12.95 10.25 12.34
C ASN A 81 -11.72 11.11 12.76
N GLU A 82 -10.53 10.49 12.92
CA GLU A 82 -9.29 11.19 13.24
C GLU A 82 -8.38 11.27 12.00
N ARG A 83 -7.92 12.49 11.67
CA ARG A 83 -7.19 12.79 10.43
C ARG A 83 -5.91 13.61 10.63
N SER A 84 -5.58 13.93 11.87
CA SER A 84 -4.38 14.69 12.22
C SER A 84 -3.13 14.00 11.69
N TYR A 85 -2.22 14.78 11.10
CA TYR A 85 -0.95 14.32 10.54
C TYR A 85 -1.05 13.29 9.40
N ALA A 86 -2.24 13.11 8.81
CA ALA A 86 -2.44 12.12 7.76
C ALA A 86 -1.71 12.47 6.46
N LEU A 87 -1.61 13.76 6.14
CA LEU A 87 -0.92 14.23 4.93
C LEU A 87 0.59 14.15 5.12
N GLU A 88 1.08 14.55 6.28
CA GLU A 88 2.47 14.48 6.69
C GLU A 88 2.95 13.03 6.69
N THR A 89 2.15 12.12 7.24
CA THR A 89 2.43 10.69 7.21
C THR A 89 2.55 10.18 5.78
N LEU A 90 1.63 10.56 4.88
CA LEU A 90 1.67 10.20 3.46
C LEU A 90 2.94 10.72 2.78
N ILE A 91 3.27 12.00 2.95
CA ILE A 91 4.44 12.62 2.34
C ILE A 91 5.71 11.94 2.83
N ILE A 92 5.85 11.73 4.14
CA ILE A 92 7.02 11.09 4.75
C ILE A 92 7.13 9.64 4.29
N SER A 93 6.03 8.86 4.32
CA SER A 93 6.07 7.46 3.89
C SER A 93 6.42 7.33 2.41
N TYR A 94 5.88 8.21 1.56
CA TYR A 94 6.19 8.23 0.14
C TYR A 94 7.65 8.63 -0.11
N PHE A 95 8.15 9.64 0.59
CA PHE A 95 9.54 10.06 0.51
C PHE A 95 10.49 8.91 0.90
N ILE A 96 10.24 8.24 2.03
CA ILE A 96 11.04 7.09 2.47
C ILE A 96 10.99 5.95 1.42
N TYR A 97 9.81 5.69 0.86
CA TYR A 97 9.65 4.68 -0.19
C TYR A 97 10.48 5.00 -1.45
N THR A 98 10.45 6.25 -1.92
CA THR A 98 11.24 6.67 -3.09
C THR A 98 12.74 6.61 -2.82
N LEU A 99 13.20 6.97 -1.62
CA LEU A 99 14.60 6.77 -1.20
C LEU A 99 14.99 5.29 -1.21
N TYR A 100 14.12 4.42 -0.69
CA TYR A 100 14.35 2.97 -0.73
C TYR A 100 14.46 2.44 -2.16
N LEU A 101 13.59 2.88 -3.07
CA LEU A 101 13.67 2.48 -4.48
C LEU A 101 14.98 2.98 -5.13
N SER A 102 15.35 4.23 -4.87
CA SER A 102 16.59 4.81 -5.37
C SER A 102 17.81 4.02 -4.88
N TYR A 103 17.84 3.62 -3.61
CA TYR A 103 18.88 2.74 -3.06
C TYR A 103 18.94 1.37 -3.79
N LYS A 104 17.80 0.89 -4.31
CA LYS A 104 17.73 -0.34 -5.12
C LYS A 104 17.97 -0.10 -6.62
N GLY A 105 18.35 1.11 -7.03
CA GLY A 105 18.56 1.46 -8.43
C GLY A 105 17.28 1.43 -9.26
N LYS A 106 16.11 1.64 -8.64
CA LYS A 106 14.81 1.69 -9.30
C LYS A 106 14.09 3.00 -8.99
N ASP A 107 13.13 3.35 -9.83
CA ASP A 107 12.15 4.40 -9.56
C ASP A 107 10.72 3.81 -9.49
N VAL A 108 9.76 4.65 -9.11
CA VAL A 108 8.36 4.25 -8.98
C VAL A 108 7.80 3.75 -10.32
N TYR A 109 8.12 4.43 -11.41
CA TYR A 109 7.64 4.06 -12.74
C TYR A 109 8.14 2.67 -13.16
N SER A 110 9.41 2.39 -12.95
CA SER A 110 10.06 1.12 -13.23
C SER A 110 9.39 -0.02 -12.47
N VAL A 111 9.03 0.21 -11.20
CA VAL A 111 8.36 -0.80 -10.37
C VAL A 111 6.94 -1.10 -10.82
N TYR A 112 6.19 -0.08 -11.26
CA TYR A 112 4.74 -0.22 -11.53
C TYR A 112 4.38 -0.35 -13.02
N ALA A 113 5.25 0.04 -13.95
CA ALA A 113 4.95 0.03 -15.38
C ALA A 113 5.87 -0.90 -16.18
N ILE A 114 7.09 -1.15 -15.70
CA ILE A 114 8.10 -1.94 -16.42
C ILE A 114 8.20 -3.35 -15.85
N ASP A 115 8.40 -3.47 -14.55
CA ASP A 115 8.60 -4.74 -13.86
C ASP A 115 7.40 -5.69 -14.02
N GLU A 116 7.65 -7.00 -14.04
CA GLU A 116 6.59 -7.99 -13.96
C GLU A 116 5.94 -8.01 -12.58
N HIS A 117 4.62 -8.23 -12.59
CA HIS A 117 3.79 -8.30 -11.40
C HIS A 117 3.20 -9.70 -11.23
N PRO A 118 3.01 -10.14 -9.97
CA PRO A 118 2.36 -11.42 -9.69
C PRO A 118 0.91 -11.39 -10.18
N LYS A 119 0.50 -12.44 -10.90
CA LYS A 119 -0.84 -12.60 -11.48
C LYS A 119 -1.85 -13.13 -10.47
N ASP A 120 -1.36 -13.83 -9.43
CA ASP A 120 -2.18 -14.38 -8.37
C ASP A 120 -1.46 -14.35 -7.01
N ILE A 121 -2.20 -14.74 -5.97
CA ILE A 121 -1.69 -14.79 -4.59
C ILE A 121 -0.56 -15.81 -4.45
N LYS A 122 -0.56 -16.91 -5.21
CA LYS A 122 0.47 -17.94 -5.14
C LYS A 122 1.79 -17.39 -5.69
N GLU A 123 1.76 -16.71 -6.83
CA GLU A 123 2.91 -15.98 -7.38
C GLU A 123 3.36 -14.87 -6.44
N LEU A 124 2.43 -14.13 -5.82
CA LEU A 124 2.77 -13.12 -4.82
C LEU A 124 3.53 -13.74 -3.64
N ILE A 125 3.04 -14.84 -3.06
CA ILE A 125 3.70 -15.54 -1.95
C ILE A 125 5.05 -16.11 -2.38
N ASN A 126 5.13 -16.76 -3.54
CA ASN A 126 6.38 -17.31 -4.07
C ASN A 126 7.42 -16.23 -4.36
N SER A 127 6.97 -15.03 -4.69
CA SER A 127 7.86 -13.88 -4.90
C SER A 127 8.40 -13.29 -3.59
N ILE A 128 7.87 -13.71 -2.45
CA ILE A 128 8.31 -13.28 -1.11
C ILE A 128 9.42 -14.18 -0.57
N VAL A 129 9.40 -15.48 -0.93
CA VAL A 129 10.36 -16.53 -0.56
C VAL A 129 11.56 -16.50 -1.50
#